data_AF-A0A7S2ZUW7-F1
#
_entry.id   AF-A0A7S2ZUW7-F1
#
_cell.length_a   1.000
_cell.length_b   1.000
_cell.length_c   1.000
_cell.angle_alpha   90.00
_cell.angle_beta   90.00
_cell.angle_gamma   90.00
#
_symmetry.space_group_name_H-M   'P 1'
#
loop_
_entity.id
_entity.type
_entity.pdbx_description
1 polymer ?
#
loop_
_entity_poly.entity_id
_entity_poly.type
_entity_poly.pdbx_seq_one_letter_code
_entity_poly.pdbx_strand_id
1 'polypeptide(L)'
;QGVVFYPPVILQDTPENVEYRGIKELAEKTKLLGGNTTKILSFENVEDAKKLWGIIDDIVMGGVSESTIRIVDGNGVFAGSVSTANNGGFASVRSRTSDKPLQLSPSALGFSLRVKGDGNRFKFIVRTEEKWDGVGFSYSFDTVKDQWIDVQVPFDELVPVFRAKTVDAKFDPRQVRSFQLMLSKFEYDGKLNPNFTAGRFVLEVESISTYSNAPKLVHISTAGVTRVHRKDEFPDLEKEPPAVRMNEMLGRILDWKLAGEDCIRQAGVPYLIVRPCALTEENPSGSLQYSQGDTLKGKVPRDDVAKLAADAIQFGSKSNITIEVAEGGQVTNYGQALRFEGEDKEQSRAYAEFPYVPK
;
A
#
# COMPACT_ATOMS: atom_id res chain seq x y z
N GLN A 1 11.62 -34.60 11.72
CA GLN A 1 12.40 -33.68 12.57
C GLN A 1 11.44 -33.11 13.59
N GLY A 2 11.53 -33.57 14.84
CA GLY A 2 10.62 -33.21 15.91
C GLY A 2 10.82 -31.76 16.34
N VAL A 3 9.91 -30.89 15.90
CA VAL A 3 9.83 -29.53 16.42
C VAL A 3 9.10 -29.62 17.76
N VAL A 4 9.85 -29.53 18.85
CA VAL A 4 9.28 -29.36 20.19
C VAL A 4 8.73 -27.95 20.26
N PHE A 5 7.40 -27.81 20.28
CA PHE A 5 6.74 -26.55 20.60
C PHE A 5 6.87 -26.31 22.10
N TYR A 6 7.70 -25.34 22.49
CA TYR A 6 7.67 -24.83 23.85
C TYR A 6 6.43 -23.93 23.98
N PRO A 7 5.53 -24.18 24.93
CA PRO A 7 4.48 -23.23 25.23
C PRO A 7 5.15 -21.90 25.63
N PRO A 8 4.63 -20.75 25.17
CA PRO A 8 5.21 -19.45 25.51
C PRO A 8 5.23 -19.31 27.03
N VAL A 9 6.42 -19.04 27.58
CA VAL A 9 6.55 -18.68 28.99
C VAL A 9 6.12 -17.23 29.12
N ILE A 10 5.06 -16.99 29.90
CA ILE A 10 4.69 -15.63 30.29
C ILE A 10 5.80 -15.13 31.23
N LEU A 11 6.63 -14.22 30.73
CA LEU A 11 7.44 -13.34 31.61
C LEU A 11 6.49 -12.61 32.56
N GLN A 12 6.96 -12.15 33.73
CA GLN A 12 6.13 -11.36 34.67
C GLN A 12 5.22 -10.39 33.90
N ASP A 13 3.92 -10.46 34.14
CA ASP A 13 2.83 -9.79 33.43
C ASP A 13 2.71 -8.30 33.80
N THR A 14 3.86 -7.65 34.03
CA THR A 14 3.91 -6.22 34.34
C THR A 14 3.49 -5.39 33.12
N PRO A 15 2.89 -4.20 33.33
CA PRO A 15 2.57 -3.27 32.25
C PRO A 15 3.76 -2.97 31.33
N GLU A 16 4.96 -2.79 31.88
CA GLU A 16 6.19 -2.58 31.09
C GLU A 16 6.47 -3.76 30.15
N ASN A 17 6.44 -4.99 30.67
CA ASN A 17 6.78 -6.17 29.88
C ASN A 17 5.77 -6.41 28.76
N VAL A 18 4.48 -6.17 29.01
CA VAL A 18 3.42 -6.41 28.03
C VAL A 18 3.32 -5.27 27.02
N GLU A 19 3.15 -4.04 27.48
CA GLU A 19 2.77 -2.89 26.64
C GLU A 19 3.97 -2.23 25.97
N TYR A 20 5.17 -2.35 26.54
CA TYR A 20 6.39 -1.79 25.94
C TYR A 20 7.30 -2.87 25.39
N ARG A 21 7.83 -3.77 26.23
CA ARG A 21 8.86 -4.74 25.78
C ARG A 21 8.29 -5.74 24.77
N GLY A 22 7.11 -6.30 25.03
CA GLY A 22 6.44 -7.21 24.11
C GLY A 22 6.09 -6.54 22.78
N ILE A 23 5.56 -5.31 22.82
CA ILE A 23 5.24 -4.54 21.61
C ILE A 23 6.50 -4.15 20.85
N LYS A 24 7.60 -3.80 21.52
CA LYS A 24 8.89 -3.52 20.90
C LYS A 24 9.42 -4.71 20.10
N GLU A 25 9.40 -5.91 20.70
CA GLU A 25 9.81 -7.13 20.01
C GLU A 25 8.88 -7.43 18.82
N LEU A 26 7.56 -7.25 18.99
CA LEU A 26 6.60 -7.41 17.90
C LEU A 26 6.87 -6.42 16.75
N ALA A 27 7.10 -5.15 17.06
CA ALA A 27 7.40 -4.08 16.11
C ALA A 27 8.69 -4.35 15.30
N GLU A 28 9.70 -4.94 15.93
CA GLU A 28 10.91 -5.36 15.23
C GLU A 28 10.64 -6.51 14.25
N LYS A 29 9.78 -7.48 14.64
CA LYS A 29 9.41 -8.59 13.74
C LYS A 29 8.51 -8.17 12.60
N THR A 30 7.68 -7.13 12.76
CA THR A 30 6.77 -6.67 11.70
C THR A 30 7.51 -6.00 10.55
N LYS A 31 8.78 -5.59 10.71
CA LYS A 31 9.63 -5.10 9.60
C LYS A 31 9.69 -6.07 8.41
N LEU A 32 9.51 -7.36 8.66
CA LEU A 32 9.44 -8.40 7.63
C LEU A 32 8.18 -8.31 6.74
N LEU A 33 7.13 -7.61 7.18
CA LEU A 33 5.92 -7.38 6.38
C LEU A 33 6.16 -6.41 5.21
N GLY A 34 7.27 -5.67 5.25
CA GLY A 34 7.67 -4.73 4.21
C GLY A 34 6.79 -3.48 4.15
N GLY A 35 6.89 -2.77 3.03
CA GLY A 35 6.14 -1.55 2.77
C GLY A 35 4.72 -1.80 2.23
N ASN A 36 4.15 -0.76 1.65
CA ASN A 36 2.78 -0.75 1.11
C ASN A 36 2.63 -1.46 -0.25
N THR A 37 3.68 -2.12 -0.75
CA THR A 37 3.70 -2.79 -2.04
C THR A 37 3.61 -4.30 -1.91
N THR A 38 2.83 -4.94 -2.79
CA THR A 38 2.79 -6.40 -2.93
C THR A 38 3.28 -6.79 -4.31
N LYS A 39 4.38 -7.55 -4.40
CA LYS A 39 4.98 -7.95 -5.68
C LYS A 39 4.02 -8.88 -6.45
N ILE A 40 3.72 -8.55 -7.71
CA ILE A 40 2.88 -9.35 -8.61
C ILE A 40 3.76 -10.16 -9.56
N LEU A 41 4.80 -9.51 -10.09
CA LEU A 41 5.73 -10.09 -11.04
C LEU A 41 7.16 -9.71 -10.68
N SER A 42 8.03 -10.70 -10.62
CA SER A 42 9.48 -10.54 -10.56
C SER A 42 10.14 -11.21 -11.76
N PHE A 43 11.37 -10.81 -12.05
CA PHE A 43 12.20 -11.40 -13.09
C PHE A 43 13.31 -12.28 -12.50
N GLU A 44 13.14 -12.74 -11.26
CA GLU A 44 14.11 -13.56 -10.52
C GLU A 44 14.21 -15.00 -11.06
N ASN A 45 13.10 -15.57 -11.58
CA ASN A 45 13.10 -16.89 -12.21
C ASN A 45 13.09 -16.81 -13.75
N VAL A 46 14.24 -17.13 -14.35
CA VAL A 46 14.50 -17.05 -15.79
C VAL A 46 13.61 -17.98 -16.63
N GLU A 47 13.28 -19.16 -16.12
CA GLU A 47 12.45 -20.14 -16.83
C GLU A 47 10.97 -19.76 -16.87
N ASP A 48 10.48 -19.07 -15.84
CA ASP A 48 9.11 -18.58 -15.78
C ASP A 48 8.95 -17.35 -16.67
N ALA A 49 9.85 -16.37 -16.57
CA ALA A 49 9.67 -15.11 -17.30
C ALA A 49 9.85 -15.24 -18.83
N LYS A 50 10.67 -16.16 -19.34
CA LYS A 50 10.74 -16.43 -20.80
C LYS A 50 9.45 -17.04 -21.37
N LYS A 51 8.72 -17.84 -20.58
CA LYS A 51 7.42 -18.42 -20.98
C LYS A 51 6.26 -17.44 -20.77
N LEU A 52 6.50 -16.40 -19.98
CA LEU A 52 5.50 -15.41 -19.60
C LEU A 52 5.45 -14.22 -20.54
N TRP A 53 6.39 -13.93 -21.43
CA TRP A 53 6.33 -12.72 -22.27
C TRP A 53 6.49 -13.01 -23.77
N GLY A 54 5.61 -12.44 -24.59
CA GLY A 54 5.63 -12.49 -26.05
C GLY A 54 5.84 -11.12 -26.68
N ILE A 55 6.47 -11.09 -27.86
CA ILE A 55 6.76 -9.86 -28.62
C ILE A 55 5.55 -9.50 -29.50
N ILE A 56 5.23 -8.21 -29.56
CA ILE A 56 4.16 -7.62 -30.38
C ILE A 56 4.71 -6.34 -31.04
N ASP A 57 5.37 -6.49 -32.18
CA ASP A 57 5.97 -5.38 -32.92
C ASP A 57 5.12 -4.95 -34.13
N ASP A 58 5.51 -3.86 -34.79
CA ASP A 58 4.77 -3.22 -35.89
C ASP A 58 4.84 -3.95 -37.26
N ILE A 59 5.41 -5.15 -37.29
CA ILE A 59 5.67 -5.95 -38.49
C ILE A 59 4.37 -6.29 -39.26
N VAL A 60 3.25 -6.47 -38.57
CA VAL A 60 1.94 -6.77 -39.20
C VAL A 60 1.48 -5.65 -40.13
N MET A 61 1.88 -4.40 -39.86
CA MET A 61 1.56 -3.23 -40.68
C MET A 61 2.69 -2.86 -41.66
N GLY A 62 3.71 -3.71 -41.81
CA GLY A 62 4.87 -3.47 -42.67
C GLY A 62 6.01 -2.69 -42.01
N GLY A 63 5.88 -2.39 -40.72
CA GLY A 63 6.94 -1.80 -39.90
C GLY A 63 8.15 -2.73 -39.78
N VAL A 64 9.29 -2.14 -39.42
CA VAL A 64 10.58 -2.84 -39.30
C VAL A 64 11.17 -2.67 -37.90
N SER A 65 10.32 -2.38 -36.92
CA SER A 65 10.74 -2.35 -35.52
C SER A 65 10.92 -3.78 -35.02
N GLU A 66 11.90 -3.98 -34.15
CA GLU A 66 12.20 -5.27 -33.55
C GLU A 66 12.48 -5.08 -32.08
N SER A 67 11.92 -5.95 -31.24
CA SER A 67 12.21 -5.98 -29.82
C SER A 67 12.41 -7.37 -29.23
N THR A 68 12.96 -7.38 -28.03
CA THR A 68 13.21 -8.58 -27.25
C THR A 68 12.97 -8.26 -25.77
N ILE A 69 12.60 -9.29 -25.01
CA ILE A 69 12.67 -9.24 -23.55
C ILE A 69 13.55 -10.37 -23.05
N ARG A 70 14.50 -10.03 -22.19
CA ARG A 70 15.48 -10.97 -21.61
C ARG A 70 15.59 -10.72 -20.12
N ILE A 71 16.05 -11.72 -19.38
CA ILE A 71 16.41 -11.50 -17.98
C ILE A 71 17.91 -11.30 -17.89
N VAL A 72 18.31 -10.21 -17.23
CA VAL A 72 19.71 -9.87 -16.93
C VAL A 72 19.76 -9.45 -15.46
N ASP A 73 20.61 -10.10 -14.67
CA ASP A 73 20.81 -9.81 -13.24
C ASP A 73 19.50 -9.75 -12.42
N GLY A 74 18.53 -10.61 -12.74
CA GLY A 74 17.23 -10.67 -12.07
C GLY A 74 16.21 -9.62 -12.53
N ASN A 75 16.54 -8.81 -13.56
CA ASN A 75 15.67 -7.78 -14.13
C ASN A 75 15.18 -8.16 -15.54
N GLY A 76 13.96 -7.78 -15.89
CA GLY A 76 13.42 -7.87 -17.24
C GLY A 76 13.91 -6.72 -18.10
N VAL A 77 14.72 -7.01 -19.11
CA VAL A 77 15.27 -6.04 -20.05
C VAL A 77 14.46 -6.08 -21.35
N PHE A 78 13.56 -5.11 -21.51
CA PHE A 78 12.83 -4.86 -22.75
C PHE A 78 13.67 -3.92 -23.62
N ALA A 79 14.19 -4.41 -24.74
CA ALA A 79 15.08 -3.64 -25.60
C ALA A 79 14.84 -3.95 -27.06
N GLY A 80 15.26 -3.06 -27.95
CA GLY A 80 15.04 -3.23 -29.38
C GLY A 80 15.48 -2.02 -30.18
N SER A 81 14.98 -1.95 -31.41
CA SER A 81 15.11 -0.79 -32.28
C SER A 81 13.75 -0.45 -32.87
N VAL A 82 13.29 0.80 -32.69
CA VAL A 82 12.04 1.28 -33.28
C VAL A 82 12.33 2.12 -34.52
N SER A 83 11.62 1.86 -35.61
CA SER A 83 11.74 2.63 -36.86
C SER A 83 10.42 3.32 -37.19
N THR A 84 10.47 4.55 -37.69
CA THR A 84 9.28 5.25 -38.19
C THR A 84 9.03 5.01 -39.69
N ALA A 85 9.82 4.15 -40.33
CA ALA A 85 9.61 3.75 -41.71
C ALA A 85 8.32 2.91 -41.85
N ASN A 86 7.73 2.88 -43.05
CA ASN A 86 6.57 2.04 -43.39
C ASN A 86 5.36 2.19 -42.46
N ASN A 87 5.07 3.43 -42.01
CA ASN A 87 4.02 3.71 -41.01
C ASN A 87 4.20 2.98 -39.66
N GLY A 88 5.41 2.48 -39.39
CA GLY A 88 5.78 1.91 -38.11
C GLY A 88 6.00 2.97 -37.04
N GLY A 89 6.63 2.54 -35.96
CA GLY A 89 7.02 3.40 -34.85
C GLY A 89 6.59 2.86 -33.51
N PHE A 90 6.39 1.55 -33.37
CA PHE A 90 6.21 0.96 -32.04
C PHE A 90 6.90 -0.39 -31.91
N ALA A 91 7.30 -0.68 -30.68
CA ALA A 91 7.75 -1.98 -30.24
C ALA A 91 7.06 -2.31 -28.92
N SER A 92 6.66 -3.57 -28.71
CA SER A 92 5.94 -3.95 -27.51
C SER A 92 6.19 -5.38 -27.09
N VAL A 93 6.16 -5.60 -25.78
CA VAL A 93 6.17 -6.93 -25.16
C VAL A 93 4.97 -7.06 -24.24
N ARG A 94 4.33 -8.22 -24.25
CA ARG A 94 3.14 -8.50 -23.45
C ARG A 94 3.30 -9.83 -22.73
N SER A 95 2.87 -9.87 -21.47
CA SER A 95 2.81 -11.10 -20.72
C SER A 95 1.72 -12.05 -21.23
N ARG A 96 1.89 -13.35 -21.06
CA ARG A 96 0.87 -14.36 -21.36
C ARG A 96 -0.40 -14.00 -20.61
N THR A 97 -1.52 -14.00 -21.31
CA THR A 97 -2.84 -13.85 -20.69
C THR A 97 -3.08 -15.03 -19.77
N SER A 98 -3.32 -14.76 -18.50
CA SER A 98 -3.65 -15.80 -17.53
C SER A 98 -5.07 -16.33 -17.76
N ASP A 99 -5.23 -17.66 -17.61
CA ASP A 99 -6.53 -18.33 -17.78
C ASP A 99 -7.56 -17.84 -16.73
N LYS A 100 -7.08 -17.44 -15.55
CA LYS A 100 -7.87 -16.80 -14.48
C LYS A 100 -7.31 -15.41 -14.17
N PRO A 101 -8.15 -14.45 -13.77
CA PRO A 101 -7.65 -13.16 -13.30
C PRO A 101 -6.64 -13.30 -12.16
N LEU A 102 -5.63 -12.43 -12.14
CA LEU A 102 -4.68 -12.28 -11.06
C LEU A 102 -5.42 -11.79 -9.81
N GLN A 103 -5.13 -12.42 -8.68
CA GLN A 103 -5.70 -12.01 -7.40
C GLN A 103 -4.90 -10.83 -6.83
N LEU A 104 -5.40 -9.62 -7.06
CA LEU A 104 -4.87 -8.41 -6.43
C LEU A 104 -5.49 -8.25 -5.03
N SER A 105 -4.76 -7.57 -4.13
CA SER A 105 -5.32 -7.20 -2.82
C SER A 105 -6.57 -6.33 -3.00
N PRO A 106 -7.66 -6.54 -2.24
CA PRO A 106 -8.83 -5.67 -2.29
C PRO A 106 -8.55 -4.21 -1.93
N SER A 107 -7.47 -3.95 -1.18
CA SER A 107 -7.01 -2.61 -0.81
C SER A 107 -6.11 -1.94 -1.85
N ALA A 108 -5.74 -2.62 -2.94
CA ALA A 108 -4.86 -2.07 -3.95
C ALA A 108 -5.48 -0.82 -4.61
N LEU A 109 -4.66 0.23 -4.75
CA LEU A 109 -5.05 1.51 -5.36
C LEU A 109 -4.43 1.70 -6.75
N GLY A 110 -3.38 0.96 -7.06
CA GLY A 110 -2.63 1.09 -8.30
C GLY A 110 -1.54 0.05 -8.44
N PHE A 111 -0.78 0.16 -9.52
CA PHE A 111 0.45 -0.58 -9.76
C PHE A 111 1.67 0.30 -9.46
N SER A 112 2.75 -0.30 -8.99
CA SER A 112 4.06 0.35 -8.85
C SER A 112 5.05 -0.43 -9.71
N LEU A 113 5.69 0.27 -10.65
CA LEU A 113 6.73 -0.31 -11.50
C LEU A 113 8.08 0.27 -11.09
N ARG A 114 9.03 -0.59 -10.76
CA ARG A 114 10.41 -0.20 -10.50
C ARG A 114 11.22 -0.41 -11.78
N VAL A 115 11.59 0.68 -12.45
CA VAL A 115 12.14 0.66 -13.81
C VAL A 115 13.34 1.58 -13.97
N LYS A 116 14.20 1.27 -14.94
CA LYS A 116 15.29 2.13 -15.42
C LYS A 116 15.23 2.20 -16.94
N GLY A 117 14.99 3.39 -17.48
CA GLY A 117 14.87 3.61 -18.92
C GLY A 117 16.00 4.42 -19.50
N ASP A 118 15.90 4.71 -20.78
CA ASP A 118 16.89 5.41 -21.59
C ASP A 118 16.55 6.88 -21.86
N GLY A 119 15.50 7.41 -21.21
CA GLY A 119 14.97 8.75 -21.43
C GLY A 119 13.74 8.79 -22.34
N ASN A 120 13.34 7.67 -22.95
CA ASN A 120 12.09 7.59 -23.68
C ASN A 120 10.88 7.57 -22.73
N ARG A 121 9.73 7.94 -23.30
CA ARG A 121 8.40 7.75 -22.69
C ARG A 121 7.80 6.43 -23.13
N PHE A 122 7.45 5.60 -22.15
CA PHE A 122 6.90 4.27 -22.35
C PHE A 122 5.44 4.21 -21.91
N LYS A 123 4.76 3.16 -22.33
CA LYS A 123 3.39 2.83 -21.91
C LYS A 123 3.38 1.53 -21.14
N PHE A 124 2.74 1.56 -19.98
CA PHE A 124 2.30 0.39 -19.26
C PHE A 124 0.84 0.13 -19.59
N ILE A 125 0.51 -1.09 -20.02
CA ILE A 125 -0.82 -1.45 -20.48
C ILE A 125 -1.28 -2.70 -19.72
N VAL A 126 -2.44 -2.60 -19.08
CA VAL A 126 -3.09 -3.69 -18.34
C VAL A 126 -4.23 -4.23 -19.17
N ARG A 127 -4.36 -5.56 -19.21
CA ARG A 127 -5.42 -6.26 -19.94
C ARG A 127 -6.30 -7.03 -18.98
N THR A 128 -7.61 -6.93 -19.20
CA THR A 128 -8.62 -7.53 -18.33
C THR A 128 -9.50 -8.58 -19.01
N GLU A 129 -9.31 -8.79 -20.32
CA GLU A 129 -10.10 -9.70 -21.13
C GLU A 129 -9.31 -10.98 -21.46
N GLU A 130 -10.02 -12.08 -21.70
CA GLU A 130 -9.40 -13.36 -22.13
C GLU A 130 -8.93 -13.31 -23.58
N LYS A 131 -9.66 -12.58 -24.43
CA LYS A 131 -9.31 -12.42 -25.84
C LYS A 131 -7.99 -11.69 -26.00
N TRP A 132 -7.22 -12.11 -27.00
CA TRP A 132 -5.91 -11.53 -27.28
C TRP A 132 -5.98 -10.07 -27.71
N ASP A 133 -6.89 -9.72 -28.62
CA ASP A 133 -7.14 -8.34 -29.06
C ASP A 133 -8.39 -7.79 -28.38
N GLY A 134 -8.26 -6.65 -27.72
CA GLY A 134 -9.24 -6.17 -26.76
C GLY A 134 -8.89 -4.80 -26.21
N VAL A 135 -9.69 -4.30 -25.27
CA VAL A 135 -9.43 -3.02 -24.61
C VAL A 135 -8.17 -3.16 -23.73
N GLY A 136 -7.32 -2.15 -23.71
CA GLY A 136 -6.14 -2.06 -22.86
C GLY A 136 -6.19 -0.81 -22.02
N PHE A 137 -5.98 -0.96 -20.72
CA PHE A 137 -5.95 0.13 -19.76
C PHE A 137 -4.52 0.63 -19.67
N SER A 138 -4.28 1.81 -20.21
CA SER A 138 -2.94 2.29 -20.56
C SER A 138 -2.54 3.49 -19.71
N TYR A 139 -1.30 3.48 -19.23
CA TYR A 139 -0.67 4.59 -18.53
C TYR A 139 0.67 4.93 -19.20
N SER A 140 0.93 6.20 -19.45
CA SER A 140 2.16 6.65 -20.13
C SER A 140 3.06 7.37 -19.13
N PHE A 141 4.33 7.00 -19.08
CA PHE A 141 5.30 7.53 -18.11
C PHE A 141 6.64 7.85 -18.78
N ASP A 142 7.28 8.92 -18.32
CA ASP A 142 8.61 9.31 -18.77
C ASP A 142 9.67 8.59 -17.93
N THR A 143 10.78 8.22 -18.57
CA THR A 143 11.96 7.70 -17.86
C THR A 143 13.03 8.78 -17.78
N VAL A 144 13.88 8.70 -16.76
CA VAL A 144 15.12 9.46 -16.71
C VAL A 144 16.24 8.52 -17.12
N LYS A 145 17.02 8.92 -18.12
CA LYS A 145 18.06 8.09 -18.70
C LYS A 145 19.01 7.54 -17.61
N ASP A 146 19.16 6.23 -17.60
CA ASP A 146 20.05 5.46 -16.72
C ASP A 146 19.76 5.64 -15.22
N GLN A 147 18.55 6.07 -14.85
CA GLN A 147 18.11 6.20 -13.46
C GLN A 147 16.95 5.27 -13.12
N TRP A 148 17.05 4.59 -11.98
CA TRP A 148 15.96 3.82 -11.41
C TRP A 148 14.90 4.76 -10.84
N ILE A 149 13.64 4.53 -11.22
CA ILE A 149 12.48 5.26 -10.73
C ILE A 149 11.36 4.30 -10.33
N ASP A 150 10.50 4.75 -9.41
CA ASP A 150 9.25 4.09 -9.07
C ASP A 150 8.09 4.82 -9.74
N VAL A 151 7.47 4.19 -10.74
CA VAL A 151 6.31 4.72 -11.45
C VAL A 151 5.05 4.25 -10.73
N GLN A 152 4.36 5.17 -10.07
CA GLN A 152 3.03 4.93 -9.51
C GLN A 152 2.00 5.04 -10.64
N VAL A 153 1.17 4.00 -10.78
CA VAL A 153 0.09 3.92 -11.77
C VAL A 153 -1.23 3.74 -11.03
N PRO A 154 -1.91 4.84 -10.66
CA PRO A 154 -3.22 4.78 -10.04
C PRO A 154 -4.25 4.09 -10.95
N PHE A 155 -5.14 3.29 -10.38
CA PHE A 155 -6.18 2.60 -11.16
C PHE A 155 -7.15 3.55 -11.85
N ASP A 156 -7.40 4.73 -11.26
CA ASP A 156 -8.28 5.78 -11.80
C ASP A 156 -7.62 6.65 -12.86
N GLU A 157 -6.29 6.62 -13.00
CA GLU A 157 -5.55 7.27 -14.08
C GLU A 157 -5.32 6.36 -15.30
N LEU A 158 -5.77 5.10 -15.25
CA LEU A 158 -5.67 4.18 -16.38
C LEU A 158 -6.63 4.57 -17.51
N VAL A 159 -6.08 4.87 -18.68
CA VAL A 159 -6.86 5.27 -19.85
C VAL A 159 -7.30 4.03 -20.65
N PRO A 160 -8.59 3.73 -20.80
CA PRO A 160 -9.08 2.65 -21.65
C PRO A 160 -8.83 2.95 -23.14
N VAL A 161 -8.12 2.04 -23.81
CA VAL A 161 -7.67 2.22 -25.19
C VAL A 161 -7.92 0.96 -26.01
N PHE A 162 -8.52 1.11 -27.20
CA PHE A 162 -8.57 0.07 -28.22
C PHE A 162 -7.85 0.56 -29.47
N ARG A 163 -6.77 -0.14 -29.88
CA ARG A 163 -5.96 0.20 -31.05
C ARG A 163 -5.57 1.70 -31.11
N ALA A 164 -4.95 2.18 -30.03
CA ALA A 164 -4.51 3.56 -29.82
C ALA A 164 -5.61 4.64 -29.73
N LYS A 165 -6.90 4.28 -29.82
CA LYS A 165 -8.03 5.19 -29.59
C LYS A 165 -8.61 5.02 -28.20
N THR A 166 -8.88 6.13 -27.53
CA THR A 166 -9.58 6.13 -26.24
C THR A 166 -11.02 5.65 -26.44
N VAL A 167 -11.50 4.80 -25.53
CA VAL A 167 -12.86 4.24 -25.56
C VAL A 167 -13.54 4.41 -24.21
N ASP A 168 -14.87 4.34 -24.18
CA ASP A 168 -15.60 4.35 -22.90
C ASP A 168 -15.57 2.95 -22.28
N ALA A 169 -14.72 2.75 -21.28
CA ALA A 169 -14.64 1.52 -20.49
C ALA A 169 -14.08 1.81 -19.10
N LYS A 170 -14.51 1.02 -18.11
CA LYS A 170 -14.04 1.15 -16.72
C LYS A 170 -13.06 0.03 -16.37
N PHE A 171 -11.94 0.38 -15.75
CA PHE A 171 -10.99 -0.60 -15.24
C PHE A 171 -11.60 -1.38 -14.07
N ASP A 172 -11.50 -2.71 -14.12
CA ASP A 172 -11.83 -3.60 -12.99
C ASP A 172 -10.57 -4.34 -12.52
N PRO A 173 -10.01 -3.99 -11.34
CA PRO A 173 -8.79 -4.62 -10.82
C PRO A 173 -8.96 -6.12 -10.55
N ARG A 174 -10.19 -6.63 -10.45
CA ARG A 174 -10.47 -8.06 -10.24
C ARG A 174 -10.38 -8.89 -11.52
N GLN A 175 -10.23 -8.23 -12.67
CA GLN A 175 -10.20 -8.87 -13.99
C GLN A 175 -8.81 -8.83 -14.63
N VAL A 176 -7.78 -8.36 -13.93
CA VAL A 176 -6.41 -8.24 -14.49
C VAL A 176 -5.87 -9.60 -14.91
N ARG A 177 -5.39 -9.71 -16.15
CA ARG A 177 -4.94 -10.99 -16.75
C ARG A 177 -3.57 -10.92 -17.43
N SER A 178 -3.15 -9.75 -17.90
CA SER A 178 -1.79 -9.58 -18.43
C SER A 178 -1.33 -8.12 -18.38
N PHE A 179 -0.01 -7.98 -18.47
CA PHE A 179 0.70 -6.72 -18.49
C PHE A 179 1.43 -6.56 -19.82
N GLN A 180 1.57 -5.33 -20.29
CA GLN A 180 2.23 -5.01 -21.55
C GLN A 180 3.05 -3.74 -21.39
N LEU A 181 4.23 -3.74 -22.00
CA LEU A 181 5.13 -2.59 -22.09
C LEU A 181 5.27 -2.22 -23.55
N MET A 182 5.30 -0.92 -23.84
CA MET A 182 5.37 -0.43 -25.21
C MET A 182 6.15 0.87 -25.28
N LEU A 183 7.05 0.95 -26.26
CA LEU A 183 7.53 2.22 -26.79
C LEU A 183 6.78 2.50 -28.08
N SER A 184 6.22 3.70 -28.23
CA SER A 184 5.49 4.10 -29.44
C SER A 184 5.72 5.56 -29.75
N LYS A 185 5.83 5.87 -31.05
CA LYS A 185 5.79 7.22 -31.61
C LYS A 185 4.47 7.93 -31.29
N PHE A 186 3.39 7.18 -31.10
CA PHE A 186 2.06 7.73 -30.89
C PHE A 186 1.63 7.65 -29.43
N GLU A 187 1.04 8.74 -28.98
CA GLU A 187 0.18 8.81 -27.82
C GLU A 187 -1.27 8.45 -28.14
N TYR A 188 -2.17 8.61 -27.17
CA TYR A 188 -3.60 8.36 -27.37
C TYR A 188 -4.18 9.24 -28.47
N ASP A 189 -5.14 8.70 -29.21
CA ASP A 189 -5.95 9.41 -30.21
C ASP A 189 -5.10 10.07 -31.33
N GLY A 190 -4.00 9.42 -31.70
CA GLY A 190 -3.12 9.85 -32.79
C GLY A 190 -2.17 11.00 -32.45
N LYS A 191 -2.15 11.46 -31.18
CA LYS A 191 -1.15 12.42 -30.70
C LYS A 191 0.26 11.84 -30.83
N LEU A 192 1.28 12.70 -30.89
CA LEU A 192 2.67 12.26 -30.88
C LEU A 192 3.19 12.10 -29.44
N ASN A 193 4.05 11.11 -29.25
CA ASN A 193 4.82 10.95 -28.02
C ASN A 193 5.88 12.06 -27.93
N PRO A 194 5.81 12.92 -26.89
CA PRO A 194 6.69 14.07 -26.76
C PRO A 194 8.16 13.68 -26.51
N ASN A 195 8.40 12.50 -25.94
CA ASN A 195 9.74 11.99 -25.58
C ASN A 195 9.98 10.65 -26.29
N PHE A 196 9.82 10.65 -27.62
CA PHE A 196 10.11 9.50 -28.47
C PHE A 196 11.38 9.72 -29.30
N THR A 197 12.28 8.76 -29.24
CA THR A 197 13.45 8.69 -30.12
C THR A 197 13.42 7.39 -30.93
N ALA A 198 13.49 7.51 -32.25
CA ALA A 198 13.66 6.35 -33.12
C ALA A 198 15.09 5.78 -32.99
N GLY A 199 15.23 4.48 -33.22
CA GLY A 199 16.47 3.74 -33.05
C GLY A 199 16.43 2.85 -31.82
N ARG A 200 17.62 2.60 -31.24
CA ARG A 200 17.77 1.67 -30.13
C ARG A 200 17.11 2.21 -28.87
N PHE A 201 16.42 1.32 -28.15
CA PHE A 201 15.86 1.64 -26.84
C PHE A 201 16.11 0.52 -25.83
N VAL A 202 16.03 0.87 -24.55
CA VAL A 202 16.04 -0.08 -23.44
C VAL A 202 15.17 0.41 -22.28
N LEU A 203 14.44 -0.53 -21.70
CA LEU A 203 13.72 -0.40 -20.44
C LEU A 203 14.01 -1.63 -19.58
N GLU A 204 14.73 -1.42 -18.49
CA GLU A 204 14.91 -2.44 -17.45
C GLU A 204 13.76 -2.34 -16.44
N VAL A 205 13.23 -3.49 -16.05
CA VAL A 205 12.13 -3.64 -15.10
C VAL A 205 12.57 -4.60 -14.01
N GLU A 206 12.67 -4.10 -12.78
CA GLU A 206 12.99 -4.92 -11.62
C GLU A 206 11.74 -5.65 -11.13
N SER A 207 10.62 -4.94 -11.01
CA SER A 207 9.36 -5.52 -10.55
C SER A 207 8.12 -4.76 -10.99
N ILE A 208 7.00 -5.48 -11.02
CA ILE A 208 5.65 -4.92 -11.06
C ILE A 208 4.96 -5.36 -9.78
N SER A 209 4.49 -4.39 -9.00
CA SER A 209 3.80 -4.60 -7.72
C SER A 209 2.43 -3.90 -7.74
N THR A 210 1.51 -4.27 -6.85
CA THR A 210 0.44 -3.34 -6.44
C THR A 210 0.93 -2.48 -5.29
N TYR A 211 0.34 -1.31 -5.10
CA TYR A 211 0.44 -0.56 -3.85
C TYR A 211 -0.93 -0.32 -3.24
N SER A 212 -0.99 -0.21 -1.91
CA SER A 212 -2.19 0.19 -1.16
C SER A 212 -1.83 1.20 -0.08
N ASN A 213 -2.84 1.87 0.46
CA ASN A 213 -2.67 2.69 1.67
C ASN A 213 -3.07 1.94 2.94
N ALA A 214 -3.45 0.66 2.84
CA ALA A 214 -3.90 -0.13 3.98
C ALA A 214 -2.75 -0.38 4.96
N PRO A 215 -3.00 -0.32 6.28
CA PRO A 215 -2.01 -0.70 7.27
C PRO A 215 -1.64 -2.18 7.13
N LYS A 216 -0.35 -2.48 7.30
CA LYS A 216 0.16 -3.85 7.49
C LYS A 216 0.07 -4.30 8.94
N LEU A 217 0.00 -3.33 9.86
CA LEU A 217 -0.11 -3.57 11.29
C LEU A 217 -1.21 -2.71 11.88
N VAL A 218 -2.15 -3.33 12.59
CA VAL A 218 -3.13 -2.62 13.41
C VAL A 218 -2.79 -2.87 14.88
N HIS A 219 -2.53 -1.81 15.63
CA HIS A 219 -2.22 -1.88 17.05
C HIS A 219 -3.37 -1.29 17.86
N ILE A 220 -3.94 -2.11 18.77
CA ILE A 220 -5.02 -1.68 19.66
C ILE A 220 -4.40 -1.15 20.96
N SER A 221 -4.44 0.17 21.12
CA SER A 221 -4.02 0.90 22.31
C SER A 221 -5.25 1.29 23.14
N THR A 222 -5.32 2.52 23.65
CA THR A 222 -6.46 3.05 24.41
C THR A 222 -6.54 4.57 24.31
N ALA A 223 -7.75 5.13 24.35
CA ALA A 223 -7.95 6.57 24.47
C ALA A 223 -7.52 7.06 25.85
N GLY A 224 -6.93 8.25 25.90
CA GLY A 224 -6.41 8.87 27.12
C GLY A 224 -4.93 8.60 27.38
N VAL A 225 -4.26 7.83 26.52
CA VAL A 225 -2.85 7.42 26.70
C VAL A 225 -1.88 8.61 26.84
N THR A 226 -2.17 9.74 26.20
CA THR A 226 -1.35 10.96 26.23
C THR A 226 -1.78 11.94 27.31
N ARG A 227 -3.01 11.81 27.84
CA ARG A 227 -3.60 12.81 28.75
C ARG A 227 -2.85 12.93 30.07
N VAL A 228 -2.22 11.85 30.53
CA VAL A 228 -1.36 11.87 31.73
C VAL A 228 -0.17 12.83 31.61
N HIS A 229 0.26 13.13 30.38
CA HIS A 229 1.36 14.06 30.08
C HIS A 229 0.88 15.47 29.73
N ARG A 230 -0.41 15.67 29.46
CA ARG A 230 -1.00 16.92 28.94
C ARG A 230 -1.82 17.64 30.02
N LYS A 231 -1.23 17.82 31.20
CA LYS A 231 -1.95 18.36 32.37
C LYS A 231 -2.52 19.76 32.15
N ASP A 232 -1.90 20.57 31.29
CA ASP A 232 -2.40 21.89 30.95
C ASP A 232 -3.69 21.84 30.12
N GLU A 233 -3.86 20.79 29.30
CA GLU A 233 -5.06 20.56 28.48
C GLU A 233 -6.14 19.77 29.23
N PHE A 234 -5.73 18.91 30.18
CA PHE A 234 -6.61 18.08 31.01
C PHE A 234 -6.35 18.32 32.51
N PRO A 235 -6.65 19.52 33.05
CA PRO A 235 -6.30 19.89 34.43
C PRO A 235 -7.20 19.24 35.49
N ASP A 236 -8.44 18.88 35.11
CA ASP A 236 -9.42 18.29 36.02
C ASP A 236 -9.39 16.76 35.93
N LEU A 237 -8.51 16.16 36.73
CA LEU A 237 -8.30 14.71 36.72
C LEU A 237 -9.60 13.96 37.04
N GLU A 238 -10.50 14.47 37.89
CA GLU A 238 -11.73 13.77 38.26
C GLU A 238 -12.71 13.57 37.10
N LYS A 239 -12.61 14.38 36.03
CA LYS A 239 -13.39 14.23 34.81
C LYS A 239 -12.78 13.27 33.79
N GLU A 240 -11.63 12.68 34.10
CA GLU A 240 -10.94 11.74 33.22
C GLU A 240 -11.31 10.28 33.49
N PRO A 241 -11.18 9.40 32.48
CA PRO A 241 -11.41 7.98 32.65
C PRO A 241 -10.56 7.37 33.78
N PRO A 242 -11.02 6.31 34.46
CA PRO A 242 -10.28 5.67 35.55
C PRO A 242 -8.82 5.32 35.21
N ALA A 243 -8.54 4.90 33.97
CA ALA A 243 -7.18 4.58 33.53
C ALA A 243 -6.23 5.78 33.59
N VAL A 244 -6.72 6.99 33.31
CA VAL A 244 -5.95 8.24 33.40
C VAL A 244 -5.79 8.66 34.87
N ARG A 245 -6.89 8.61 35.63
CA ARG A 245 -6.90 9.02 37.06
C ARG A 245 -6.01 8.15 37.94
N MET A 246 -6.01 6.85 37.67
CA MET A 246 -5.39 5.82 38.50
C MET A 246 -4.12 5.25 37.85
N ASN A 247 -3.55 5.92 36.85
CA ASN A 247 -2.44 5.38 36.05
C ASN A 247 -1.26 4.90 36.92
N GLU A 248 -0.88 5.66 37.95
CA GLU A 248 0.18 5.26 38.90
C GLU A 248 -0.15 3.96 39.65
N MET A 249 -1.39 3.82 40.12
CA MET A 249 -1.87 2.61 40.80
C MET A 249 -1.96 1.40 39.86
N LEU A 250 -2.11 1.66 38.56
CA LEU A 250 -2.15 0.65 37.50
C LEU A 250 -0.74 0.34 36.96
N GLY A 251 0.32 0.70 37.68
CA GLY A 251 1.70 0.42 37.28
C GLY A 251 2.15 1.22 36.06
N ARG A 252 1.62 2.45 35.90
CA ARG A 252 1.93 3.36 34.79
C ARG A 252 1.56 2.78 33.42
N ILE A 253 0.47 2.02 33.34
CA ILE A 253 0.06 1.31 32.12
C ILE A 253 -0.08 2.23 30.89
N LEU A 254 -0.56 3.46 31.06
CA LEU A 254 -0.69 4.41 29.94
C LEU A 254 0.67 4.90 29.44
N ASP A 255 1.64 5.09 30.35
CA ASP A 255 3.00 5.44 29.98
C ASP A 255 3.62 4.33 29.09
N TRP A 256 3.46 3.07 29.49
CA TRP A 256 4.00 1.93 28.74
C TRP A 256 3.27 1.71 27.42
N LYS A 257 1.96 1.96 27.36
CA LYS A 257 1.20 1.96 26.11
C LYS A 257 1.69 3.04 25.14
N LEU A 258 1.96 4.26 25.61
CA LEU A 258 2.51 5.32 24.76
C LEU A 258 3.88 4.91 24.20
N ALA A 259 4.74 4.31 25.04
CA ALA A 259 6.04 3.80 24.59
C ALA A 259 5.89 2.65 23.57
N GLY A 260 4.93 1.75 23.78
CA GLY A 260 4.58 0.69 22.84
C GLY A 260 4.10 1.23 21.49
N GLU A 261 3.23 2.24 21.51
CA GLU A 261 2.81 2.93 20.29
C GLU A 261 3.99 3.55 19.55
N ASP A 262 4.95 4.18 20.24
CA ASP A 262 6.12 4.74 19.60
C ASP A 262 7.03 3.68 18.98
N CYS A 263 7.14 2.48 19.59
CA CYS A 263 7.79 1.34 18.96
C CYS A 263 7.11 0.98 17.63
N ILE A 264 5.77 1.02 17.56
CA ILE A 264 5.03 0.81 16.31
C ILE A 264 5.37 1.89 15.29
N ARG A 265 5.38 3.17 15.69
CA ARG A 265 5.72 4.30 14.80
C ARG A 265 7.14 4.18 14.25
N GLN A 266 8.08 3.73 15.07
CA GLN A 266 9.49 3.55 14.70
C GLN A 266 9.76 2.30 13.85
N ALA A 267 8.81 1.37 13.75
CA ALA A 267 8.99 0.15 12.98
C ALA A 267 9.21 0.42 11.47
N GLY A 268 8.74 1.57 10.96
CA GLY A 268 8.79 1.90 9.54
C GLY A 268 7.82 1.07 8.68
N VAL A 269 6.89 0.38 9.33
CA VAL A 269 5.86 -0.45 8.71
C VAL A 269 4.55 0.34 8.69
N PRO A 270 3.81 0.35 7.57
CA PRO A 270 2.52 1.00 7.48
C PRO A 270 1.58 0.54 8.60
N TYR A 271 1.20 1.45 9.50
CA TYR A 271 0.46 1.10 10.71
C TYR A 271 -0.89 1.82 10.83
N LEU A 272 -1.77 1.29 11.68
CA LEU A 272 -2.92 2.00 12.23
C LEU A 272 -2.92 1.77 13.74
N ILE A 273 -2.80 2.82 14.53
CA ILE A 273 -3.00 2.74 15.98
C ILE A 273 -4.44 3.11 16.27
N VAL A 274 -5.17 2.20 16.91
CA VAL A 274 -6.57 2.41 17.32
C VAL A 274 -6.59 2.58 18.84
N ARG A 275 -7.06 3.74 19.30
CA ARG A 275 -7.27 4.10 20.70
C ARG A 275 -8.76 4.03 21.02
N PRO A 276 -9.32 2.85 21.31
CA PRO A 276 -10.71 2.76 21.72
C PRO A 276 -10.94 3.50 23.04
N CYS A 277 -12.11 4.15 23.15
CA CYS A 277 -12.67 4.57 24.42
C CYS A 277 -13.10 3.34 25.25
N ALA A 278 -13.88 3.52 26.32
CA ALA A 278 -14.18 2.43 27.25
C ALA A 278 -14.81 1.21 26.56
N LEU A 279 -14.13 0.06 26.60
CA LEU A 279 -14.62 -1.16 25.96
C LEU A 279 -15.85 -1.73 26.69
N THR A 280 -16.84 -2.19 25.94
CA THR A 280 -18.05 -2.85 26.47
C THR A 280 -18.22 -4.27 25.91
N GLU A 281 -19.06 -5.08 26.56
CA GLU A 281 -19.53 -6.40 26.07
C GLU A 281 -20.92 -6.28 25.40
N GLU A 282 -21.32 -5.08 25.02
CA GLU A 282 -22.59 -4.85 24.33
C GLU A 282 -22.51 -5.41 22.90
N ASN A 283 -23.67 -5.67 22.28
CA ASN A 283 -23.71 -6.05 20.87
C ASN A 283 -23.13 -4.92 20.00
N PRO A 284 -22.53 -5.25 18.84
CA PRO A 284 -21.99 -4.25 17.93
C PRO A 284 -23.07 -3.24 17.54
N SER A 285 -22.76 -1.97 17.72
CA SER A 285 -23.64 -0.85 17.40
C SER A 285 -23.70 -0.61 15.89
N GLY A 286 -22.62 -0.94 15.16
CA GLY A 286 -22.44 -0.58 13.75
C GLY A 286 -22.32 0.94 13.51
N SER A 287 -22.25 1.75 14.58
CA SER A 287 -22.18 3.21 14.50
C SER A 287 -20.99 3.73 15.31
N LEU A 288 -19.93 4.06 14.59
CA LEU A 288 -18.66 4.49 15.16
C LEU A 288 -18.33 5.93 14.76
N GLN A 289 -17.80 6.66 15.74
CA GLN A 289 -17.21 7.97 15.56
C GLN A 289 -15.72 7.89 15.81
N TYR A 290 -14.98 8.67 15.05
CA TYR A 290 -13.53 8.66 15.07
C TYR A 290 -12.99 10.07 15.31
N SER A 291 -11.88 10.18 16.02
CA SER A 291 -11.17 11.44 16.28
C SER A 291 -9.66 11.24 16.22
N GLN A 292 -8.90 12.33 16.23
CA GLN A 292 -7.46 12.34 16.46
C GLN A 292 -7.12 13.37 17.54
N GLY A 293 -5.98 13.20 18.21
CA GLY A 293 -5.51 14.12 19.24
C GLY A 293 -5.82 13.69 20.68
N ASP A 294 -6.33 12.47 20.88
CA ASP A 294 -6.54 11.86 22.20
C ASP A 294 -7.56 12.61 23.08
N THR A 295 -8.61 13.20 22.50
CA THR A 295 -9.62 14.02 23.19
C THR A 295 -11.00 13.34 23.30
N LEU A 296 -11.25 12.27 22.55
CA LEU A 296 -12.53 11.59 22.48
C LEU A 296 -12.88 10.89 23.80
N LYS A 297 -14.14 10.98 24.21
CA LYS A 297 -14.69 10.29 25.39
C LYS A 297 -15.92 9.51 24.96
N GLY A 298 -16.13 8.36 25.60
CA GLY A 298 -17.27 7.50 25.31
C GLY A 298 -16.99 6.05 25.68
N LYS A 299 -17.75 5.16 25.08
CA LYS A 299 -17.61 3.70 25.19
C LYS A 299 -17.70 3.09 23.80
N VAL A 300 -17.24 1.86 23.60
CA VAL A 300 -17.36 1.17 22.31
C VAL A 300 -17.41 -0.35 22.52
N PRO A 301 -18.33 -1.08 21.84
CA PRO A 301 -18.33 -2.55 21.85
C PRO A 301 -17.01 -3.14 21.35
N ARG A 302 -16.54 -4.22 21.99
CA ARG A 302 -15.34 -4.95 21.55
C ARG A 302 -15.46 -5.47 20.12
N ASP A 303 -16.64 -5.96 19.75
CA ASP A 303 -16.91 -6.50 18.42
C ASP A 303 -16.79 -5.43 17.32
N ASP A 304 -17.20 -4.20 17.61
CA ASP A 304 -17.05 -3.07 16.69
C ASP A 304 -15.56 -2.72 16.47
N VAL A 305 -14.75 -2.73 17.54
CA VAL A 305 -13.29 -2.50 17.44
C VAL A 305 -12.60 -3.64 16.69
N ALA A 306 -13.00 -4.89 16.92
CA ALA A 306 -12.48 -6.05 16.19
C ALA A 306 -12.81 -5.98 14.70
N LYS A 307 -14.06 -5.60 14.37
CA LYS A 307 -14.47 -5.38 12.98
C LYS A 307 -13.67 -4.24 12.32
N LEU A 308 -13.50 -3.12 13.01
CA LEU A 308 -12.66 -2.00 12.56
C LEU A 308 -11.22 -2.47 12.27
N ALA A 309 -10.62 -3.29 13.14
CA ALA A 309 -9.26 -3.79 12.91
C ALA A 309 -9.16 -4.70 11.67
N ALA A 310 -10.14 -5.58 11.46
CA ALA A 310 -10.18 -6.47 10.29
C ALA A 310 -10.41 -5.69 8.98
N ASP A 311 -11.40 -4.78 8.98
CA ASP A 311 -11.73 -3.96 7.82
C ASP A 311 -10.55 -3.03 7.44
N ALA A 312 -9.73 -2.61 8.42
CA ALA A 312 -8.51 -1.82 8.19
C ALA A 312 -7.54 -2.51 7.24
N ILE A 313 -7.24 -3.77 7.52
CA ILE A 313 -6.27 -4.54 6.77
C ILE A 313 -6.86 -4.91 5.40
N GLN A 314 -8.15 -5.23 5.35
CA GLN A 314 -8.80 -5.73 4.15
C GLN A 314 -9.11 -4.63 3.13
N PHE A 315 -9.64 -3.49 3.58
CA PHE A 315 -10.20 -2.44 2.72
C PHE A 315 -9.51 -1.09 2.90
N GLY A 316 -8.47 -1.03 3.74
CA GLY A 316 -7.92 0.20 4.33
C GLY A 316 -7.82 1.42 3.40
N SER A 317 -8.16 2.58 3.95
CA SER A 317 -8.12 3.87 3.27
C SER A 317 -6.85 4.66 3.55
N LYS A 318 -6.16 4.39 4.67
CA LYS A 318 -5.00 5.14 5.14
C LYS A 318 -4.17 4.35 6.16
N SER A 319 -2.87 4.61 6.17
CA SER A 319 -1.88 4.09 7.12
C SER A 319 -1.04 5.23 7.67
N ASN A 320 -0.23 4.92 8.69
CA ASN A 320 0.57 5.86 9.47
C ASN A 320 -0.30 6.93 10.12
N ILE A 321 -1.38 6.47 10.76
CA ILE A 321 -2.28 7.32 11.54
C ILE A 321 -2.61 6.67 12.88
N THR A 322 -2.90 7.53 13.84
CA THR A 322 -3.49 7.18 15.13
C THR A 322 -4.92 7.71 15.18
N ILE A 323 -5.88 6.87 15.56
CA ILE A 323 -7.30 7.24 15.67
C ILE A 323 -7.82 6.90 17.05
N GLU A 324 -8.74 7.70 17.56
CA GLU A 324 -9.61 7.33 18.68
C GLU A 324 -10.94 6.83 18.14
N VAL A 325 -11.57 5.89 18.86
CA VAL A 325 -12.89 5.37 18.46
C VAL A 325 -13.84 5.24 19.65
N ALA A 326 -15.07 5.71 19.46
CA ALA A 326 -16.18 5.52 20.37
C ALA A 326 -17.45 5.13 19.58
N GLU A 327 -18.41 4.53 20.27
CA GLU A 327 -19.79 4.40 19.81
C GLU A 327 -20.39 5.80 19.60
N GLY A 328 -21.17 5.95 18.52
CA GLY A 328 -21.86 7.17 18.14
C GLY A 328 -21.55 7.60 16.71
N GLY A 329 -22.34 8.53 16.17
CA GLY A 329 -22.19 9.00 14.78
C GLY A 329 -23.21 8.38 13.82
N GLN A 330 -22.98 8.55 12.51
CA GLN A 330 -23.77 7.88 11.47
C GLN A 330 -23.14 6.52 11.13
N VAL A 331 -23.98 5.57 10.71
CA VAL A 331 -23.52 4.31 10.10
C VAL A 331 -22.64 4.65 8.91
N THR A 332 -21.34 4.48 9.08
CA THR A 332 -20.36 4.76 8.05
C THR A 332 -19.78 3.43 7.60
N ASN A 333 -19.75 3.20 6.29
CA ASN A 333 -18.89 2.15 5.76
C ASN A 333 -17.44 2.52 6.12
N TYR A 334 -16.67 1.56 6.61
CA TYR A 334 -15.27 1.70 7.02
C TYR A 334 -14.43 2.61 6.10
N GLY A 335 -14.51 2.39 4.78
CA GLY A 335 -13.75 3.15 3.78
C GLY A 335 -14.17 4.61 3.60
N GLN A 336 -15.35 5.01 4.08
CA GLN A 336 -15.79 6.41 4.13
C GLN A 336 -15.43 7.07 5.47
N ALA A 337 -15.37 6.29 6.56
CA ALA A 337 -15.20 6.80 7.91
C ALA A 337 -13.76 7.20 8.26
N LEU A 338 -12.76 6.55 7.64
CA LEU A 338 -11.33 6.79 7.92
C LEU A 338 -10.64 7.64 6.85
N ARG A 339 -11.34 8.65 6.35
CA ARG A 339 -10.75 9.69 5.49
C ARG A 339 -10.27 10.86 6.33
N PHE A 340 -9.32 10.60 7.24
CA PHE A 340 -8.63 11.68 7.93
C PHE A 340 -7.67 12.38 6.98
N GLU A 341 -7.69 13.71 6.94
CA GLU A 341 -6.70 14.52 6.23
C GLU A 341 -5.52 14.86 7.16
N GLY A 342 -4.29 14.83 6.66
CA GLY A 342 -3.07 15.13 7.44
C GLY A 342 -2.33 13.91 8.01
N GLU A 343 -1.07 14.11 8.38
CA GLU A 343 -0.19 13.06 8.95
C GLU A 343 -0.44 12.84 10.45
N ASP A 344 0.01 11.69 10.97
CA ASP A 344 0.06 11.45 12.41
C ASP A 344 0.99 12.45 13.10
N LYS A 345 0.42 13.35 13.91
CA LYS A 345 1.16 14.39 14.61
C LYS A 345 1.77 13.93 15.94
N GLU A 346 1.55 12.67 16.34
CA GLU A 346 2.03 12.15 17.63
C GLU A 346 3.56 12.10 17.73
N GLN A 347 4.29 12.20 16.61
CA GLN A 347 5.76 12.34 16.62
C GLN A 347 6.22 13.79 16.88
N SER A 348 5.35 14.77 16.60
CA SER A 348 5.62 16.22 16.74
C SER A 348 4.82 16.80 17.91
N ARG A 349 5.04 16.26 19.10
CA ARG A 349 4.32 16.57 20.34
C ARG A 349 5.19 17.35 21.33
N ALA A 350 4.56 18.21 22.14
CA ALA A 350 5.25 19.03 23.14
C ALA A 350 5.27 18.42 24.54
N TYR A 351 4.41 17.44 24.81
CA TYR A 351 4.16 16.91 26.15
C TYR A 351 5.07 15.73 26.56
N ALA A 352 5.81 15.15 25.60
CA ALA A 352 6.77 14.08 25.84
C ALA A 352 7.78 13.99 24.68
N GLU A 353 9.02 13.61 24.97
CA GLU A 353 10.01 13.31 23.92
C GLU A 353 9.54 12.14 23.04
N PHE A 354 9.98 12.13 21.78
CA PHE A 354 9.76 11.02 20.86
C PHE A 354 11.12 10.36 20.53
N PRO A 355 11.25 9.02 20.66
CA PRO A 355 10.28 8.10 21.26
C PRO A 355 10.17 8.33 22.78
N TYR A 356 8.98 8.15 23.33
CA TYR A 356 8.76 8.19 24.77
C TYR A 356 9.11 6.84 25.37
N VAL A 357 9.98 6.83 26.38
CA VAL A 357 10.20 5.66 27.24
C VAL A 357 10.13 6.13 28.68
N PRO A 358 9.25 5.55 29.51
CA PRO A 358 9.16 5.88 30.93
C PRO A 358 10.51 5.66 31.60
N LYS A 359 10.91 6.63 32.45
CA LYS A 359 12.10 6.49 33.31
C LYS A 359 11.89 5.41 34.37
#